data_AF-A0A832U3T8-F1
#
_entry.id   AF-A0A832U3T8-F1
#
_cell.length_a   1.000
_cell.length_b   1.000
_cell.length_c   1.000
_cell.angle_alpha   90.00
_cell.angle_beta   90.00
_cell.angle_gamma   90.00
#
_symmetry.space_group_name_H-M   'P 1'
#
loop_
_entity.id
_entity.type
_entity.pdbx_description
1 polymer ?
#
loop_
_entity_poly.entity_id
_entity_poly.type
_entity_poly.pdbx_seq_one_letter_code
_entity_poly.pdbx_strand_id
1 'polypeptide(L)'
;MMNRHSKIAKISIFLLIVILLSSVASATMNVAVITDPSGKDPNGCAAGSQSFASNMFQSTFIFSQEHKTALLSGGEGTSDVRIAAIITALTQLQANATLQQIVGVAQNFEGIRLMAVNPTQGISVGGDFEVYVITVDNGSTIKILPASGGVVSVPAGTRGAIIHLRNSEGNPKSGTADRVRLQTAMNIGKMIRDGYPATTIVAKAFEEVAKDSGENHGGGAVNLISGVTTGDMFTPEQLNDVGYEMDKPYSKVSSTGWSIGFPEANNYKVSPVDGSPLTTIYAYDALRNAITVSGDNPSVSVYGSDKRGLSEATADIVSASVSRNGYDPVQIAKSINRAIDSGTLVGVEHIDTSDLNVKENIKAVGVYYTPAANGRTAPIWKLPINSQIFDVLGNIQTIIGILLILLALFRSSLIKSFFRRR
;
A
#
# COMPACT_ATOMS: atom_id res chain seq x y z
N MET A 1 -17.83 8.38 26.21
CA MET A 1 -18.90 8.44 25.18
C MET A 1 -18.75 9.59 24.18
N MET A 2 -18.05 10.70 24.50
CA MET A 2 -17.99 11.91 23.67
C MET A 2 -16.99 11.90 22.48
N ASN A 3 -16.33 10.77 22.18
CA ASN A 3 -15.23 10.72 21.18
C ASN A 3 -15.55 9.90 19.90
N ARG A 4 -16.68 9.18 19.86
CA ARG A 4 -17.09 8.36 18.70
C ARG A 4 -17.77 9.18 17.60
N HIS A 5 -18.65 10.12 17.97
CA HIS A 5 -19.35 10.98 17.01
C HIS A 5 -18.42 11.93 16.23
N SER A 6 -17.33 12.40 16.88
CA SER A 6 -16.33 13.27 16.26
C SER A 6 -15.55 12.60 15.12
N LYS A 7 -15.24 11.29 15.23
CA LYS A 7 -14.51 10.56 14.18
C LYS A 7 -15.38 10.28 12.96
N ILE A 8 -16.64 9.90 13.16
CA ILE A 8 -17.60 9.69 12.07
C ILE A 8 -17.86 11.02 11.35
N ALA A 9 -18.07 12.12 12.08
CA ALA A 9 -18.27 13.43 11.48
C ALA A 9 -17.08 13.88 10.61
N LYS A 10 -15.84 13.63 11.04
CA LYS A 10 -14.64 13.94 10.25
C LYS A 10 -14.53 13.10 8.98
N ILE A 11 -14.84 11.81 9.05
CA ILE A 11 -14.88 10.92 7.88
C ILE A 11 -15.99 11.35 6.92
N SER A 12 -17.17 11.70 7.43
CA SER A 12 -18.30 12.20 6.63
C SER A 12 -17.96 13.52 5.94
N ILE A 13 -17.30 14.46 6.63
CA ILE A 13 -16.87 15.73 6.04
C ILE A 13 -15.82 15.51 4.94
N PHE A 14 -14.84 14.63 5.19
CA PHE A 14 -13.84 14.27 4.17
C PHE A 14 -14.50 13.66 2.94
N LEU A 15 -15.41 12.70 3.12
CA LEU A 15 -16.17 12.09 2.02
C LEU A 15 -17.03 13.12 1.28
N LEU A 16 -17.59 14.11 1.97
CA LEU A 16 -18.44 15.15 1.37
C LEU A 16 -17.64 16.15 0.53
N ILE A 17 -16.38 16.42 0.89
CA ILE A 17 -15.46 17.20 0.06
C ILE A 17 -15.07 16.43 -1.21
N VAL A 18 -14.91 15.10 -1.13
CA VAL A 18 -14.67 14.23 -2.30
C VAL A 18 -15.87 14.26 -3.26
N ILE A 19 -17.12 14.34 -2.77
CA ILE A 19 -18.34 14.42 -3.59
C ILE A 19 -18.32 15.63 -4.54
N LEU A 20 -17.94 16.81 -4.04
CA LEU A 20 -18.05 18.07 -4.77
C LEU A 20 -17.10 18.20 -5.97
N LEU A 21 -16.08 17.35 -6.07
CA LEU A 21 -14.97 17.50 -7.02
C LEU A 21 -14.86 16.36 -8.05
N SER A 22 -15.91 15.55 -8.22
CA SER A 22 -15.75 14.21 -8.78
C SER A 22 -16.79 13.80 -9.82
N SER A 23 -16.38 13.01 -10.83
CA SER A 23 -17.25 12.46 -11.89
C SER A 23 -17.73 11.03 -11.57
N VAL A 24 -18.61 10.46 -12.40
CA VAL A 24 -19.15 9.09 -12.22
C VAL A 24 -18.03 8.04 -12.17
N ALA A 25 -18.07 7.13 -11.20
CA ALA A 25 -17.09 6.06 -11.05
C ALA A 25 -17.73 4.67 -11.01
N SER A 26 -17.02 3.67 -11.52
CA SER A 26 -17.39 2.26 -11.43
C SER A 26 -16.18 1.39 -11.12
N ALA A 27 -16.23 0.67 -9.99
CA ALA A 27 -15.34 -0.45 -9.74
C ALA A 27 -15.81 -1.62 -10.62
N THR A 28 -15.04 -1.97 -11.63
CA THR A 28 -15.43 -2.97 -12.62
C THR A 28 -15.15 -4.38 -12.16
N MET A 29 -14.18 -4.58 -11.26
CA MET A 29 -13.94 -5.88 -10.61
C MET A 29 -13.89 -5.75 -9.08
N ASN A 30 -14.58 -6.65 -8.38
CA ASN A 30 -14.30 -6.96 -6.98
C ASN A 30 -14.08 -8.45 -6.81
N VAL A 31 -13.06 -8.82 -6.05
CA VAL A 31 -12.78 -10.21 -5.72
C VAL A 31 -12.49 -10.34 -4.23
N ALA A 32 -13.05 -11.37 -3.60
CA ALA A 32 -12.76 -11.75 -2.23
C ALA A 32 -12.54 -13.26 -2.17
N VAL A 33 -11.54 -13.70 -1.42
CA VAL A 33 -11.09 -15.09 -1.35
C VAL A 33 -10.79 -15.47 0.10
N ILE A 34 -11.31 -16.62 0.53
CA ILE A 34 -11.02 -17.27 1.81
C ILE A 34 -10.49 -18.68 1.52
N THR A 35 -9.22 -18.92 1.84
CA THR A 35 -8.57 -20.24 1.74
C THR A 35 -8.45 -20.92 3.10
N ASP A 36 -8.41 -20.15 4.19
CA ASP A 36 -8.47 -20.63 5.57
C ASP A 36 -9.55 -19.88 6.38
N PRO A 37 -10.76 -20.45 6.53
CA PRO A 37 -11.84 -19.83 7.28
C PRO A 37 -11.64 -19.86 8.80
N SER A 38 -10.58 -20.53 9.30
CA SER A 38 -10.22 -20.48 10.72
C SER A 38 -9.48 -19.18 11.09
N GLY A 39 -8.94 -18.48 10.09
CA GLY A 39 -8.16 -17.25 10.25
C GLY A 39 -6.79 -17.44 10.90
N LYS A 40 -6.22 -18.66 10.83
CA LYS A 40 -4.90 -18.98 11.39
C LYS A 40 -3.78 -18.77 10.38
N ASP A 41 -4.03 -19.05 9.10
CA ASP A 41 -3.11 -18.75 8.01
C ASP A 41 -3.06 -17.22 7.83
N PRO A 42 -1.88 -16.58 7.98
CA PRO A 42 -1.72 -15.15 7.79
C PRO A 42 -2.06 -14.69 6.37
N ASN A 43 -2.12 -15.58 5.39
CA ASN A 43 -2.52 -15.29 4.00
C ASN A 43 -3.85 -15.95 3.62
N GLY A 44 -4.62 -16.40 4.62
CA GLY A 44 -5.82 -17.20 4.44
C GLY A 44 -7.06 -16.45 3.96
N CYS A 45 -7.03 -15.11 3.93
CA CYS A 45 -8.14 -14.28 3.49
C CYS A 45 -7.64 -12.97 2.86
N ALA A 46 -8.06 -12.71 1.61
CA ALA A 46 -7.68 -11.51 0.87
C ALA A 46 -8.85 -10.99 0.02
N ALA A 47 -8.84 -9.70 -0.27
CA ALA A 47 -9.79 -9.07 -1.19
C ALA A 47 -9.14 -7.94 -1.97
N GLY A 48 -9.69 -7.61 -3.14
CA GLY A 48 -9.19 -6.53 -3.97
C GLY A 48 -10.21 -6.00 -4.96
N SER A 49 -9.92 -4.81 -5.48
CA SER A 49 -10.74 -4.09 -6.46
C SER A 49 -9.89 -3.62 -7.65
N GLN A 50 -10.45 -3.74 -8.86
CA GLN A 50 -9.99 -3.00 -10.04
C GLN A 50 -11.07 -2.03 -10.49
N SER A 51 -10.65 -0.94 -11.12
CA SER A 51 -11.55 0.08 -11.66
C SER A 51 -11.09 0.44 -13.06
N PHE A 52 -12.03 0.90 -13.88
CA PHE A 52 -11.74 1.45 -15.20
C PHE A 52 -12.00 2.96 -15.27
N ALA A 53 -12.76 3.50 -14.33
CA ALA A 53 -13.18 4.88 -14.38
C ALA A 53 -12.03 5.83 -14.01
N SER A 54 -12.01 7.00 -14.65
CA SER A 54 -11.17 8.16 -14.35
C SER A 54 -11.54 8.80 -13.01
N ASN A 55 -11.75 8.00 -11.97
CA ASN A 55 -12.08 8.45 -10.62
C ASN A 55 -11.98 7.27 -9.64
N MET A 56 -10.81 6.64 -9.66
CA MET A 56 -10.59 5.39 -8.93
C MET A 56 -10.74 5.53 -7.41
N PHE A 57 -10.60 6.74 -6.86
CA PHE A 57 -10.88 7.06 -5.45
C PHE A 57 -12.30 6.69 -5.00
N GLN A 58 -13.25 6.53 -5.93
CA GLN A 58 -14.62 6.14 -5.65
C GLN A 58 -14.88 4.63 -5.73
N SER A 59 -13.92 3.83 -6.21
CA SER A 59 -13.92 2.39 -5.94
C SER A 59 -13.54 2.18 -4.49
N THR A 60 -14.47 2.50 -3.59
CA THR A 60 -14.17 2.63 -2.17
C THR A 60 -13.89 1.27 -1.57
N PHE A 61 -12.64 1.09 -1.20
CA PHE A 61 -12.13 -0.05 -0.47
C PHE A 61 -11.87 0.37 0.98
N ILE A 62 -12.68 -0.13 1.92
CA ILE A 62 -12.53 0.18 3.34
C ILE A 62 -12.21 -1.09 4.10
N PHE A 63 -11.10 -1.09 4.82
CA PHE A 63 -10.74 -2.16 5.73
C PHE A 63 -10.82 -1.69 7.18
N SER A 64 -11.66 -2.37 7.97
CA SER A 64 -11.68 -2.19 9.42
C SER A 64 -10.74 -3.19 10.09
N GLN A 65 -9.66 -2.70 10.68
CA GLN A 65 -8.77 -3.54 11.50
C GLN A 65 -9.46 -4.07 12.76
N GLU A 66 -10.37 -3.29 13.34
CA GLU A 66 -11.14 -3.66 14.55
C GLU A 66 -12.07 -4.83 14.28
N HIS A 67 -12.87 -4.74 13.20
CA HIS A 67 -13.85 -5.77 12.86
C HIS A 67 -13.27 -6.88 11.94
N LYS A 68 -12.03 -6.71 11.45
CA LYS A 68 -11.38 -7.58 10.45
C LYS A 68 -12.24 -7.80 9.20
N THR A 69 -12.97 -6.76 8.81
CA THR A 69 -13.89 -6.78 7.67
C THR A 69 -13.44 -5.78 6.63
N ALA A 70 -13.34 -6.23 5.38
CA ALA A 70 -13.19 -5.33 4.23
C ALA A 70 -14.54 -5.14 3.55
N LEU A 71 -14.84 -3.90 3.17
CA LEU A 71 -16.02 -3.48 2.42
C LEU A 71 -15.55 -2.90 1.09
N LEU A 72 -16.01 -3.49 0.00
CA LEU A 72 -15.72 -3.10 -1.37
C LEU A 72 -16.99 -2.56 -2.01
N SER A 73 -16.92 -1.35 -2.55
CA SER A 73 -18.03 -0.69 -3.25
C SER A 73 -17.82 -0.70 -4.76
N GLY A 74 -18.90 -0.88 -5.51
CA GLY A 74 -18.90 -0.83 -6.97
C GLY A 74 -20.31 -0.67 -7.56
N GLY A 75 -20.47 -0.89 -8.86
CA GLY A 75 -21.74 -0.70 -9.58
C GLY A 75 -21.82 0.62 -10.34
N GLU A 76 -22.93 0.85 -11.01
CA GLU A 76 -23.18 1.97 -11.96
C GLU A 76 -23.86 3.18 -11.31
N GLY A 77 -24.21 3.11 -10.03
CA GLY A 77 -24.82 4.23 -9.32
C GLY A 77 -23.90 5.46 -9.22
N THR A 78 -24.52 6.63 -9.11
CA THR A 78 -23.82 7.91 -8.98
C THR A 78 -23.00 7.99 -7.68
N SER A 79 -22.01 8.86 -7.67
CA SER A 79 -21.02 8.99 -6.59
C SER A 79 -21.64 9.34 -5.23
N ASP A 80 -22.68 10.17 -5.22
CA ASP A 80 -23.43 10.57 -4.02
C ASP A 80 -24.23 9.39 -3.43
N VAL A 81 -24.94 8.65 -4.28
CA VAL A 81 -25.69 7.45 -3.91
C VAL A 81 -24.75 6.38 -3.36
N ARG A 82 -23.57 6.21 -3.98
CA ARG A 82 -22.53 5.29 -3.53
C ARG A 82 -22.01 5.62 -2.14
N ILE A 83 -21.69 6.88 -1.87
CA ILE A 83 -21.18 7.30 -0.56
C ILE A 83 -22.25 7.13 0.52
N ALA A 84 -23.52 7.45 0.23
CA ALA A 84 -24.62 7.20 1.15
C ALA A 84 -24.78 5.71 1.50
N ALA A 85 -24.63 4.83 0.50
CA ALA A 85 -24.64 3.38 0.71
C ALA A 85 -23.48 2.92 1.60
N ILE A 86 -22.27 3.41 1.36
CA ILE A 86 -21.08 3.10 2.16
C ILE A 86 -21.25 3.56 3.60
N ILE A 87 -21.69 4.81 3.83
CA ILE A 87 -21.90 5.35 5.20
C ILE A 87 -22.92 4.49 5.96
N THR A 88 -23.99 4.07 5.28
CA THR A 88 -25.02 3.21 5.86
C THR A 88 -24.47 1.82 6.19
N ALA A 89 -23.68 1.23 5.30
CA ALA A 89 -23.01 -0.06 5.53
C ALA A 89 -22.00 0.00 6.69
N LEU A 90 -21.22 1.09 6.80
CA LEU A 90 -20.31 1.32 7.91
C LEU A 90 -21.06 1.47 9.25
N THR A 91 -22.23 2.08 9.22
CA THR A 91 -23.11 2.19 10.41
C THR A 91 -23.57 0.81 10.87
N GLN A 92 -23.93 -0.08 9.94
CA GLN A 92 -24.25 -1.48 10.23
C GLN A 92 -23.04 -2.25 10.77
N LEU A 93 -21.85 -2.05 10.19
CA LEU A 93 -20.61 -2.66 10.66
C LEU A 93 -20.30 -2.24 12.11
N GLN A 94 -20.43 -0.96 12.44
CA GLN A 94 -20.24 -0.44 13.81
C GLN A 94 -21.29 -0.97 14.81
N ALA A 95 -22.47 -1.36 14.33
CA ALA A 95 -23.50 -2.01 15.12
C ALA A 95 -23.28 -3.53 15.28
N ASN A 96 -22.15 -4.08 14.82
CA ASN A 96 -21.84 -5.52 14.78
C ASN A 96 -22.89 -6.33 14.00
N ALA A 97 -23.48 -5.75 12.96
CA ALA A 97 -24.38 -6.46 12.07
C ALA A 97 -23.65 -7.58 11.31
N THR A 98 -24.42 -8.58 10.86
CA THR A 98 -23.91 -9.66 9.99
C THR A 98 -23.48 -9.11 8.63
N LEU A 99 -22.60 -9.82 7.91
CA LEU A 99 -22.15 -9.40 6.58
C LEU A 99 -23.33 -9.22 5.61
N GLN A 100 -24.35 -10.08 5.70
CA GLN A 100 -25.57 -9.98 4.88
C GLN A 100 -26.35 -8.70 5.16
N GLN A 101 -26.46 -8.29 6.43
CA GLN A 101 -27.11 -7.03 6.82
C GLN A 101 -26.29 -5.82 6.34
N ILE A 102 -24.96 -5.89 6.43
CA ILE A 102 -24.06 -4.82 5.97
C ILE A 102 -24.22 -4.57 4.48
N VAL A 103 -24.18 -5.62 3.65
CA VAL A 103 -24.31 -5.45 2.18
C VAL A 103 -25.75 -5.30 1.72
N GLY A 104 -26.71 -5.79 2.51
CA GLY A 104 -28.14 -5.72 2.20
C GLY A 104 -28.64 -4.28 2.08
N VAL A 105 -27.97 -3.31 2.71
CA VAL A 105 -28.31 -1.88 2.59
C VAL A 105 -28.23 -1.39 1.14
N ALA A 106 -27.39 -2.02 0.30
CA ALA A 106 -27.20 -1.66 -1.10
C ALA A 106 -28.49 -1.76 -1.93
N GLN A 107 -29.47 -2.59 -1.51
CA GLN A 107 -30.76 -2.69 -2.18
C GLN A 107 -31.57 -1.39 -2.16
N ASN A 108 -31.26 -0.49 -1.23
CA ASN A 108 -31.93 0.82 -1.13
C ASN A 108 -31.25 1.90 -2.00
N PHE A 109 -30.21 1.54 -2.74
CA PHE A 109 -29.39 2.47 -3.53
C PHE A 109 -29.25 1.93 -4.96
N GLU A 110 -29.91 2.58 -5.91
CA GLU A 110 -29.95 2.14 -7.30
C GLU A 110 -28.54 2.03 -7.91
N GLY A 111 -28.28 0.93 -8.60
CA GLY A 111 -27.01 0.67 -9.27
C GLY A 111 -25.81 0.46 -8.33
N ILE A 112 -26.00 0.32 -7.01
CA ILE A 112 -24.90 0.12 -6.07
C ILE A 112 -24.70 -1.36 -5.74
N ARG A 113 -23.42 -1.78 -5.77
CA ARG A 113 -22.94 -3.04 -5.22
C ARG A 113 -22.13 -2.79 -3.96
N LEU A 114 -22.35 -3.61 -2.95
CA LEU A 114 -21.45 -3.74 -1.81
C LEU A 114 -21.02 -5.19 -1.64
N MET A 115 -19.74 -5.43 -1.41
CA MET A 115 -19.18 -6.72 -1.04
C MET A 115 -18.46 -6.59 0.31
N ALA A 116 -18.84 -7.41 1.28
CA ALA A 116 -18.20 -7.47 2.59
C ALA A 116 -17.54 -8.85 2.76
N VAL A 117 -16.30 -8.85 3.24
CA VAL A 117 -15.55 -10.07 3.52
C VAL A 117 -14.98 -10.02 4.93
N ASN A 118 -15.09 -11.13 5.65
CA ASN A 118 -14.44 -11.36 6.92
C ASN A 118 -13.94 -12.81 6.96
N PRO A 119 -12.71 -13.06 7.43
CA PRO A 119 -12.12 -14.39 7.35
C PRO A 119 -12.95 -15.52 7.97
N THR A 120 -13.64 -15.24 9.09
CA THR A 120 -14.40 -16.26 9.82
C THR A 120 -15.90 -16.19 9.55
N GLN A 121 -16.43 -15.02 9.20
CA GLN A 121 -17.86 -14.82 8.94
C GLN A 121 -18.25 -15.08 7.47
N GLY A 122 -17.27 -15.18 6.56
CA GLY A 122 -17.49 -15.50 5.15
C GLY A 122 -17.43 -14.28 4.24
N ILE A 123 -18.13 -14.37 3.10
CA ILE A 123 -18.18 -13.30 2.08
C ILE A 123 -19.65 -13.05 1.76
N SER A 124 -20.08 -11.80 1.72
CA SER A 124 -21.42 -11.42 1.27
C SER A 124 -21.32 -10.35 0.20
N VAL A 125 -22.20 -10.40 -0.79
CA VAL A 125 -22.39 -9.35 -1.80
C VAL A 125 -23.87 -9.01 -1.89
N GLY A 126 -24.18 -7.72 -2.03
CA GLY A 126 -25.54 -7.20 -2.07
C GLY A 126 -25.71 -6.07 -3.08
N GLY A 127 -26.95 -5.85 -3.50
CA GLY A 127 -27.34 -4.77 -4.41
C GLY A 127 -27.29 -5.19 -5.89
N ASP A 128 -26.79 -4.30 -6.75
CA ASP A 128 -26.68 -4.52 -8.19
C ASP A 128 -25.35 -5.20 -8.55
N PHE A 129 -25.39 -6.51 -8.77
CA PHE A 129 -24.20 -7.30 -9.08
C PHE A 129 -24.49 -8.45 -10.03
N GLU A 130 -23.40 -8.92 -10.63
CA GLU A 130 -23.32 -10.19 -11.32
C GLU A 130 -22.04 -10.91 -10.90
N VAL A 131 -22.15 -12.06 -10.26
CA VAL A 131 -21.01 -12.74 -9.64
C VAL A 131 -21.00 -14.22 -9.94
N TYR A 132 -19.84 -14.84 -9.77
CA TYR A 132 -19.75 -16.26 -9.46
C TYR A 132 -19.41 -16.43 -7.97
N VAL A 133 -20.18 -17.28 -7.31
CA VAL A 133 -19.88 -17.77 -5.96
C VAL A 133 -19.15 -19.08 -6.08
N ILE A 134 -17.95 -19.13 -5.52
CA ILE A 134 -17.09 -20.30 -5.52
C ILE A 134 -17.06 -20.85 -4.09
N THR A 135 -17.31 -22.15 -3.94
CA THR A 135 -17.10 -22.86 -2.69
C THR A 135 -16.31 -24.13 -2.95
N VAL A 136 -15.40 -24.46 -2.03
CA VAL A 136 -14.59 -25.67 -2.08
C VAL A 136 -14.78 -26.43 -0.78
N ASP A 137 -15.42 -27.59 -0.86
CA ASP A 137 -15.67 -28.42 0.31
C ASP A 137 -14.40 -29.15 0.79
N ASN A 138 -14.49 -29.84 1.92
CA ASN A 138 -13.37 -30.60 2.49
C ASN A 138 -12.97 -31.81 1.62
N GLY A 139 -13.85 -32.27 0.73
CA GLY A 139 -13.58 -33.32 -0.25
C GLY A 139 -12.94 -32.81 -1.53
N SER A 140 -12.54 -31.53 -1.58
CA SER A 140 -11.93 -30.87 -2.74
C SER A 140 -12.87 -30.73 -3.94
N THR A 141 -14.19 -30.81 -3.72
CA THR A 141 -15.19 -30.53 -4.75
C THR A 141 -15.37 -29.03 -4.89
N ILE A 142 -15.23 -28.54 -6.12
CA ILE A 142 -15.43 -27.13 -6.45
C ILE A 142 -16.86 -26.94 -6.93
N LYS A 143 -17.60 -26.02 -6.31
CA LYS A 143 -18.92 -25.56 -6.78
C LYS A 143 -18.81 -24.10 -7.20
N ILE A 144 -19.28 -23.81 -8.42
CA ILE A 144 -19.29 -22.47 -9.01
C ILE A 144 -20.74 -22.18 -9.40
N LEU A 145 -21.35 -21.18 -8.77
CA LEU A 145 -22.74 -20.82 -8.99
C LEU A 145 -22.83 -19.36 -9.47
N PRO A 146 -23.43 -19.08 -10.64
CA PRO A 146 -23.73 -17.71 -11.02
C PRO A 146 -24.82 -17.16 -10.10
N ALA A 147 -24.71 -15.88 -9.76
CA ALA A 147 -25.76 -15.16 -9.05
C ALA A 147 -25.79 -13.68 -9.44
N SER A 148 -26.97 -13.09 -9.40
CA SER A 148 -27.19 -11.68 -9.73
C SER A 148 -28.30 -11.09 -8.90
N GLY A 149 -28.11 -9.86 -8.43
CA GLY A 149 -29.09 -9.13 -7.61
C GLY A 149 -29.33 -9.73 -6.21
N GLY A 150 -29.98 -8.95 -5.34
CA GLY A 150 -30.36 -9.40 -4.01
C GLY A 150 -29.20 -9.39 -3.01
N VAL A 151 -29.05 -10.47 -2.24
CA VAL A 151 -27.90 -10.72 -1.35
C VAL A 151 -27.48 -12.18 -1.50
N VAL A 152 -26.19 -12.41 -1.72
CA VAL A 152 -25.60 -13.74 -1.90
C VAL A 152 -24.38 -13.86 -1.01
N SER A 153 -24.05 -15.08 -0.54
CA SER A 153 -22.93 -15.27 0.38
C SER A 153 -22.20 -16.60 0.22
N VAL A 154 -20.89 -16.56 0.51
CA VAL A 154 -20.12 -17.71 0.97
C VAL A 154 -20.31 -17.79 2.50
N PRO A 155 -20.85 -18.91 3.03
CA PRO A 155 -21.15 -19.00 4.46
C PRO A 155 -19.88 -19.07 5.32
N ALA A 156 -20.03 -18.73 6.59
CA ALA A 156 -18.98 -18.86 7.60
C ALA A 156 -18.39 -20.29 7.64
N GLY A 157 -17.10 -20.40 7.94
CA GLY A 157 -16.42 -21.70 8.01
C GLY A 157 -16.13 -22.36 6.65
N THR A 158 -16.43 -21.70 5.53
CA THR A 158 -16.28 -22.28 4.18
C THR A 158 -15.12 -21.67 3.42
N ARG A 159 -14.29 -22.51 2.80
CA ARG A 159 -13.32 -22.06 1.79
C ARG A 159 -14.06 -21.67 0.52
N GLY A 160 -13.81 -20.47 0.03
CA GLY A 160 -14.58 -19.96 -1.09
C GLY A 160 -14.17 -18.57 -1.52
N ALA A 161 -14.83 -18.09 -2.56
CA ALA A 161 -14.60 -16.78 -3.13
C ALA A 161 -15.86 -16.23 -3.77
N ILE A 162 -15.89 -14.92 -3.95
CA ILE A 162 -16.84 -14.25 -4.84
C ILE A 162 -16.03 -13.37 -5.78
N ILE A 163 -16.29 -13.50 -7.08
CA ILE A 163 -15.75 -12.58 -8.09
C ILE A 163 -16.88 -11.90 -8.86
N HIS A 164 -16.83 -10.58 -8.86
CA HIS A 164 -17.60 -9.71 -9.71
C HIS A 164 -16.71 -9.16 -10.83
N LEU A 165 -17.24 -9.07 -12.04
CA LEU A 165 -16.64 -8.37 -13.17
C LEU A 165 -17.74 -7.82 -14.06
N ARG A 166 -17.60 -6.57 -14.53
CA ARG A 166 -18.43 -5.94 -15.57
C ARG A 166 -17.58 -5.46 -16.74
N ASN A 167 -18.20 -5.33 -17.91
CA ASN A 167 -17.57 -4.66 -19.04
C ASN A 167 -17.59 -3.15 -18.78
N SER A 168 -16.53 -2.46 -19.17
CA SER A 168 -16.49 -1.01 -19.27
C SER A 168 -16.59 -0.52 -20.72
N GLU A 169 -16.82 0.78 -20.89
CA GLU A 169 -16.90 1.42 -22.21
C GLU A 169 -15.58 1.27 -22.97
N GLY A 170 -15.63 0.70 -24.18
CA GLY A 170 -14.44 0.36 -24.96
C GLY A 170 -13.85 -1.03 -24.68
N ASN A 171 -14.47 -1.82 -23.79
CA ASN A 171 -14.13 -3.21 -23.50
C ASN A 171 -15.27 -4.16 -23.90
N PRO A 172 -14.96 -5.40 -24.31
CA PRO A 172 -13.70 -6.11 -24.01
C PRO A 172 -12.59 -6.01 -25.06
N LYS A 173 -11.33 -5.84 -24.64
CA LYS A 173 -10.13 -5.95 -25.50
C LYS A 173 -9.94 -7.38 -26.02
N SER A 174 -10.12 -8.39 -25.16
CA SER A 174 -9.76 -9.79 -25.44
C SER A 174 -10.89 -10.81 -25.13
N GLY A 175 -11.86 -10.47 -24.27
CA GLY A 175 -12.97 -11.34 -23.87
C GLY A 175 -14.02 -10.67 -22.99
N THR A 176 -15.30 -11.03 -23.17
CA THR A 176 -16.42 -10.44 -22.41
C THR A 176 -16.28 -10.68 -20.91
N ALA A 177 -16.78 -9.74 -20.10
CA ALA A 177 -16.82 -9.86 -18.65
C ALA A 177 -17.42 -11.20 -18.19
N ASP A 178 -18.49 -11.68 -18.81
CA ASP A 178 -19.06 -13.00 -18.47
C ASP A 178 -18.08 -14.16 -18.64
N ARG A 179 -17.36 -14.18 -19.77
CA ARG A 179 -16.41 -15.25 -20.09
C ARG A 179 -15.22 -15.20 -19.15
N VAL A 180 -14.64 -14.02 -18.96
CA VAL A 180 -13.48 -13.82 -18.09
C VAL A 180 -13.84 -14.09 -16.63
N ARG A 181 -15.00 -13.61 -16.16
CA ARG A 181 -15.50 -13.86 -14.81
C ARG A 181 -15.67 -15.35 -14.51
N LEU A 182 -16.21 -16.12 -15.47
CA LEU A 182 -16.34 -17.58 -15.32
C LEU A 182 -14.97 -18.26 -15.31
N GLN A 183 -14.09 -17.91 -16.24
CA GLN A 183 -12.75 -18.50 -16.34
C GLN A 183 -11.93 -18.24 -15.06
N THR A 184 -11.96 -17.01 -14.56
CA THR A 184 -11.29 -16.63 -13.31
C THR A 184 -11.94 -17.30 -12.11
N ALA A 185 -13.27 -17.43 -12.06
CA ALA A 185 -13.94 -18.21 -11.01
C ALA A 185 -13.49 -19.69 -10.99
N MET A 186 -13.33 -20.31 -12.17
CA MET A 186 -12.81 -21.68 -12.29
C MET A 186 -11.37 -21.80 -11.80
N ASN A 187 -10.52 -20.83 -12.13
CA ASN A 187 -9.12 -20.82 -11.70
C ASN A 187 -8.98 -20.57 -10.20
N ILE A 188 -9.75 -19.62 -9.64
CA ILE A 188 -9.87 -19.39 -8.20
C ILE A 188 -10.25 -20.70 -7.49
N GLY A 189 -11.30 -21.40 -7.96
CA GLY A 189 -11.73 -22.66 -7.35
C GLY A 189 -10.65 -23.74 -7.34
N LYS A 190 -9.90 -23.89 -8.43
CA LYS A 190 -8.75 -24.82 -8.51
C LYS A 190 -7.65 -24.44 -7.53
N MET A 191 -7.29 -23.16 -7.47
CA MET A 191 -6.23 -22.69 -6.57
C MET A 191 -6.62 -22.83 -5.08
N ILE A 192 -7.88 -22.58 -4.71
CA ILE A 192 -8.38 -22.84 -3.35
C ILE A 192 -8.27 -24.33 -3.02
N ARG A 193 -8.70 -25.21 -3.93
CA ARG A 193 -8.60 -26.67 -3.79
C ARG A 193 -7.15 -27.13 -3.61
N ASP A 194 -6.25 -26.55 -4.39
CA ASP A 194 -4.83 -26.91 -4.44
C ASP A 194 -4.00 -26.26 -3.31
N GLY A 195 -4.63 -25.49 -2.42
CA GLY A 195 -4.01 -24.97 -1.20
C GLY A 195 -3.16 -23.71 -1.40
N TYR A 196 -3.38 -22.95 -2.47
CA TYR A 196 -2.70 -21.68 -2.67
C TYR A 196 -3.16 -20.63 -1.63
N PRO A 197 -2.28 -19.70 -1.21
CA PRO A 197 -2.67 -18.60 -0.34
C PRO A 197 -3.69 -17.65 -1.00
N ALA A 198 -4.64 -17.10 -0.24
CA ALA A 198 -5.66 -16.19 -0.78
C ALA A 198 -5.04 -14.95 -1.45
N THR A 199 -3.92 -14.45 -0.92
CA THR A 199 -3.17 -13.33 -1.51
C THR A 199 -2.64 -13.62 -2.91
N THR A 200 -2.20 -14.86 -3.15
CA THR A 200 -1.76 -15.32 -4.48
C THR A 200 -2.92 -15.46 -5.44
N ILE A 201 -4.05 -15.96 -4.94
CA ILE A 201 -5.27 -16.13 -5.74
C ILE A 201 -5.83 -14.77 -6.18
N VAL A 202 -5.88 -13.79 -5.27
CA VAL A 202 -6.30 -12.41 -5.61
C VAL A 202 -5.38 -11.80 -6.66
N ALA A 203 -4.06 -11.94 -6.52
CA ALA A 203 -3.12 -11.42 -7.52
C ALA A 203 -3.27 -12.10 -8.90
N LYS A 204 -3.53 -13.41 -8.93
CA LYS A 204 -3.82 -14.13 -10.17
C LYS A 204 -5.14 -13.72 -10.81
N ALA A 205 -6.17 -13.44 -10.01
CA ALA A 205 -7.41 -12.88 -10.52
C ALA A 205 -7.20 -11.50 -11.17
N PHE A 206 -6.38 -10.63 -10.56
CA PHE A 206 -6.00 -9.34 -11.14
C PHE A 206 -5.23 -9.50 -12.46
N GLU A 207 -4.29 -10.45 -12.52
CA GLU A 207 -3.53 -10.75 -13.74
C GLU A 207 -4.44 -11.20 -14.89
N GLU A 208 -5.31 -12.18 -14.63
CA GLU A 208 -6.24 -12.73 -15.63
C GLU A 208 -7.20 -11.66 -16.13
N VAL A 209 -7.81 -10.91 -15.23
CA VAL A 209 -8.76 -9.85 -15.60
C VAL A 209 -8.06 -8.74 -16.39
N ALA A 210 -6.89 -8.28 -15.93
CA ALA A 210 -6.14 -7.24 -16.65
C ALA A 210 -5.74 -7.66 -18.08
N LYS A 211 -5.35 -8.92 -18.28
CA LYS A 211 -4.94 -9.45 -19.60
C LYS A 211 -6.12 -9.82 -20.50
N ASP A 212 -7.16 -10.42 -19.94
CA ASP A 212 -8.18 -11.12 -20.73
C ASP A 212 -9.47 -10.32 -20.91
N SER A 213 -9.87 -9.47 -19.96
CA SER A 213 -11.00 -8.56 -20.17
C SER A 213 -10.55 -7.19 -20.66
N GLY A 214 -9.32 -6.77 -20.32
CA GLY A 214 -8.82 -5.42 -20.52
C GLY A 214 -9.20 -4.46 -19.40
N GLU A 215 -9.85 -4.94 -18.34
CA GLU A 215 -10.12 -4.19 -17.10
C GLU A 215 -8.83 -4.15 -16.27
N ASN A 216 -7.95 -3.21 -16.59
CA ASN A 216 -6.57 -3.30 -16.13
C ASN A 216 -6.12 -2.25 -15.12
N HIS A 217 -6.91 -1.25 -14.72
CA HIS A 217 -6.42 -0.27 -13.73
C HIS A 217 -6.66 -0.73 -12.27
N GLY A 218 -5.60 -0.72 -11.47
CA GLY A 218 -5.58 -1.30 -10.12
C GLY A 218 -6.16 -0.38 -9.05
N GLY A 219 -7.23 -0.81 -8.35
CA GLY A 219 -7.83 -0.07 -7.24
C GLY A 219 -7.30 -0.43 -5.85
N GLY A 220 -6.53 -1.52 -5.73
CA GLY A 220 -5.86 -1.96 -4.50
C GLY A 220 -6.36 -3.29 -3.95
N ALA A 221 -5.61 -3.85 -3.00
CA ALA A 221 -5.92 -5.12 -2.34
C ALA A 221 -5.51 -5.12 -0.86
N VAL A 222 -6.12 -6.02 -0.08
CA VAL A 222 -5.80 -6.26 1.33
C VAL A 222 -5.69 -7.74 1.62
N ASN A 223 -4.79 -8.05 2.54
CA ASN A 223 -4.80 -9.27 3.33
C ASN A 223 -5.52 -8.98 4.65
N LEU A 224 -6.67 -9.62 4.86
CA LEU A 224 -7.56 -9.30 5.98
C LEU A 224 -7.03 -9.82 7.33
N ILE A 225 -6.29 -10.93 7.32
CA ILE A 225 -5.77 -11.53 8.56
C ILE A 225 -4.66 -10.63 9.11
N SER A 226 -3.63 -10.41 8.29
CA SER A 226 -2.46 -9.63 8.67
C SER A 226 -2.70 -8.12 8.61
N GLY A 227 -3.74 -7.67 7.90
CA GLY A 227 -4.09 -6.26 7.77
C GLY A 227 -3.15 -5.45 6.86
N VAL A 228 -2.41 -6.15 5.99
CA VAL A 228 -1.49 -5.53 5.01
C VAL A 228 -2.27 -5.15 3.77
N THR A 229 -2.02 -3.97 3.22
CA THR A 229 -2.74 -3.42 2.07
C THR A 229 -1.72 -2.84 1.09
N THR A 230 -2.09 -2.79 -0.19
CA THR A 230 -1.31 -2.09 -1.23
C THR A 230 -1.23 -0.58 -1.02
N GLY A 231 -1.98 -0.01 -0.08
CA GLY A 231 -2.02 1.44 0.12
C GLY A 231 -2.42 2.18 -1.15
N ASP A 232 -1.66 3.21 -1.48
CA ASP A 232 -1.78 4.06 -2.66
C ASP A 232 -0.92 3.60 -3.86
N MET A 233 -0.31 2.41 -3.79
CA MET A 233 0.65 1.88 -4.77
C MET A 233 0.19 1.94 -6.24
N PHE A 234 -1.11 1.77 -6.49
CA PHE A 234 -1.68 1.79 -7.84
C PHE A 234 -2.59 3.01 -8.07
N THR A 235 -2.72 3.88 -7.07
CA THR A 235 -3.59 5.05 -7.09
C THR A 235 -2.94 6.18 -7.87
N PRO A 236 -3.69 6.87 -8.76
CA PRO A 236 -3.13 8.00 -9.48
C PRO A 236 -2.88 9.19 -8.57
N GLU A 237 -1.94 10.04 -8.96
CA GLU A 237 -1.55 11.24 -8.20
C GLU A 237 -2.65 12.30 -8.21
N GLN A 238 -3.43 12.38 -9.30
CA GLN A 238 -4.49 13.37 -9.46
C GLN A 238 -5.87 12.74 -9.24
N LEU A 239 -6.75 13.52 -8.62
CA LEU A 239 -8.16 13.19 -8.54
C LEU A 239 -8.74 13.21 -9.96
N ASN A 240 -9.52 12.18 -10.27
CA ASN A 240 -10.13 11.93 -11.58
C ASN A 240 -9.19 11.37 -12.69
N ASP A 241 -8.06 10.77 -12.33
CA ASP A 241 -7.24 9.98 -13.24
C ASP A 241 -7.52 8.47 -13.10
N VAL A 242 -7.03 7.69 -14.08
CA VAL A 242 -7.05 6.22 -14.05
C VAL A 242 -5.86 5.69 -13.25
N GLY A 243 -6.05 4.56 -12.55
CA GLY A 243 -4.97 3.92 -11.79
C GLY A 243 -3.88 3.28 -12.66
N TYR A 244 -2.89 2.69 -12.02
CA TYR A 244 -1.81 1.98 -12.71
C TYR A 244 -2.33 0.72 -13.42
N GLU A 245 -1.88 0.50 -14.66
CA GLU A 245 -2.23 -0.69 -15.45
C GLU A 245 -1.56 -1.96 -14.87
N MET A 246 -2.39 -2.89 -14.37
CA MET A 246 -1.98 -4.08 -13.65
C MET A 246 -1.22 -5.09 -14.52
N ASP A 247 -1.36 -5.05 -15.84
CA ASP A 247 -0.63 -5.89 -16.79
C ASP A 247 0.75 -5.31 -17.17
N LYS A 248 1.15 -4.15 -16.64
CA LYS A 248 2.43 -3.50 -16.96
C LYS A 248 3.57 -3.88 -15.98
N PRO A 249 4.83 -3.79 -16.44
CA PRO A 249 6.01 -3.87 -15.58
C PRO A 249 6.03 -2.74 -14.54
N TYR A 250 6.08 -3.09 -13.25
CA TYR A 250 6.04 -2.13 -12.15
C TYR A 250 7.44 -1.74 -11.66
N SER A 251 8.32 -2.73 -11.47
CA SER A 251 9.70 -2.48 -11.02
C SER A 251 10.68 -3.55 -11.53
N LYS A 252 11.97 -3.28 -11.36
CA LYS A 252 13.05 -4.26 -11.47
C LYS A 252 13.70 -4.43 -10.12
N VAL A 253 13.99 -5.68 -9.75
CA VAL A 253 14.59 -6.04 -8.46
C VAL A 253 15.80 -6.95 -8.68
N SER A 254 16.87 -6.69 -7.94
CA SER A 254 18.05 -7.55 -7.86
C SER A 254 17.94 -8.55 -6.71
N SER A 255 18.70 -9.64 -6.76
CA SER A 255 18.77 -10.61 -5.67
C SER A 255 19.32 -10.04 -4.36
N THR A 256 20.00 -8.90 -4.39
CA THR A 256 20.60 -8.24 -3.22
C THR A 256 19.74 -7.14 -2.61
N GLY A 257 18.53 -6.94 -3.15
CA GLY A 257 17.51 -6.02 -2.60
C GLY A 257 17.54 -4.62 -3.20
N TRP A 258 18.43 -4.32 -4.15
CA TRP A 258 18.31 -3.09 -4.94
C TRP A 258 17.11 -3.20 -5.89
N SER A 259 16.24 -2.19 -5.87
CA SER A 259 15.02 -2.11 -6.69
C SER A 259 14.91 -0.75 -7.39
N ILE A 260 14.23 -0.71 -8.52
CA ILE A 260 13.90 0.54 -9.23
C ILE A 260 12.55 0.42 -9.95
N GLY A 261 11.72 1.46 -9.85
CA GLY A 261 10.43 1.55 -10.53
C GLY A 261 10.54 1.89 -12.01
N PHE A 262 9.53 1.52 -12.81
CA PHE A 262 9.37 2.05 -14.16
C PHE A 262 8.80 3.48 -14.12
N PRO A 263 9.15 4.34 -15.11
CA PRO A 263 9.90 4.04 -16.34
C PRO A 263 11.44 4.01 -16.20
N GLU A 264 12.01 4.51 -15.11
CA GLU A 264 13.46 4.64 -14.91
C GLU A 264 14.19 3.29 -14.95
N ALA A 265 13.51 2.22 -14.56
CA ALA A 265 13.99 0.84 -14.67
C ALA A 265 14.43 0.45 -16.09
N ASN A 266 13.96 1.13 -17.14
CA ASN A 266 14.39 0.90 -18.52
C ASN A 266 15.89 1.17 -18.72
N ASN A 267 16.49 2.05 -17.92
CA ASN A 267 17.90 2.42 -18.03
C ASN A 267 18.86 1.37 -17.45
N TYR A 268 18.33 0.38 -16.70
CA TYR A 268 19.14 -0.58 -15.96
C TYR A 268 18.97 -2.00 -16.51
N LYS A 269 20.09 -2.62 -16.89
CA LYS A 269 20.16 -4.04 -17.31
C LYS A 269 20.63 -4.96 -16.19
N VAL A 270 21.45 -4.43 -15.29
CA VAL A 270 22.02 -5.12 -14.11
C VAL A 270 21.98 -4.18 -12.92
N SER A 271 22.07 -4.74 -11.71
CA SER A 271 22.18 -3.99 -10.46
C SER A 271 23.42 -3.10 -10.46
N PRO A 272 23.30 -1.80 -10.15
CA PRO A 272 24.45 -0.90 -10.03
C PRO A 272 25.29 -1.17 -8.77
N VAL A 273 24.76 -1.94 -7.81
CA VAL A 273 25.42 -2.24 -6.54
C VAL A 273 26.44 -3.36 -6.69
N ASP A 274 26.10 -4.40 -7.46
CA ASP A 274 26.86 -5.66 -7.51
C ASP A 274 26.93 -6.32 -8.91
N GLY A 275 26.31 -5.71 -9.94
CA GLY A 275 26.28 -6.26 -11.29
C GLY A 275 25.35 -7.48 -11.48
N SER A 276 24.55 -7.85 -10.49
CA SER A 276 23.61 -8.98 -10.58
C SER A 276 22.48 -8.71 -11.60
N PRO A 277 21.92 -9.77 -12.23
CA PRO A 277 20.80 -9.61 -13.16
C PRO A 277 19.56 -9.08 -12.45
N LEU A 278 18.80 -8.23 -13.14
CA LEU A 278 17.55 -7.67 -12.63
C LEU A 278 16.34 -8.48 -13.10
N THR A 279 15.44 -8.80 -12.18
CA THR A 279 14.15 -9.44 -12.46
C THR A 279 13.07 -8.39 -12.57
N THR A 280 12.31 -8.39 -13.66
CA THR A 280 11.14 -7.52 -13.82
C THR A 280 9.96 -8.07 -13.01
N ILE A 281 9.37 -7.21 -12.18
CA ILE A 281 8.16 -7.48 -11.42
C ILE A 281 6.99 -6.74 -12.10
N TYR A 282 5.94 -7.47 -12.44
CA TYR A 282 4.71 -6.90 -12.98
C TYR A 282 3.82 -6.37 -11.86
N ALA A 283 2.91 -5.43 -12.16
CA ALA A 283 2.06 -4.82 -11.13
C ALA A 283 1.20 -5.84 -10.35
N TYR A 284 0.68 -6.89 -10.98
CA TYR A 284 -0.02 -7.97 -10.26
C TYR A 284 0.91 -8.77 -9.31
N ASP A 285 2.18 -8.96 -9.66
CA ASP A 285 3.16 -9.60 -8.77
C ASP A 285 3.58 -8.67 -7.64
N ALA A 286 3.70 -7.38 -7.94
CA ALA A 286 3.98 -6.34 -6.94
C ALA A 286 2.83 -6.25 -5.92
N LEU A 287 1.58 -6.32 -6.39
CA LEU A 287 0.38 -6.45 -5.55
C LEU A 287 0.46 -7.68 -4.66
N ARG A 288 0.76 -8.86 -5.23
CA ARG A 288 0.91 -10.10 -4.46
C ARG A 288 1.92 -9.91 -3.34
N ASN A 289 3.10 -9.40 -3.68
CA ASN A 289 4.20 -9.25 -2.75
C ASN A 289 3.84 -8.26 -1.63
N ALA A 290 3.15 -7.17 -1.95
CA ALA A 290 2.72 -6.16 -0.97
C ALA A 290 1.73 -6.70 0.07
N ILE A 291 0.83 -7.62 -0.30
CA ILE A 291 -0.20 -8.14 0.62
C ILE A 291 0.15 -9.52 1.22
N THR A 292 1.17 -10.20 0.71
CA THR A 292 1.55 -11.55 1.18
C THR A 292 2.55 -11.45 2.32
N VAL A 293 2.16 -11.96 3.49
CA VAL A 293 3.06 -12.11 4.63
C VAL A 293 3.84 -13.40 4.47
N SER A 294 5.16 -13.30 4.34
CA SER A 294 6.06 -14.45 4.30
C SER A 294 7.19 -14.29 5.33
N GLY A 295 8.04 -15.31 5.50
CA GLY A 295 9.24 -15.17 6.32
C GLY A 295 10.19 -14.10 5.78
N ASP A 296 10.14 -13.85 4.48
CA ASP A 296 10.99 -12.88 3.77
C ASP A 296 10.33 -11.52 3.55
N ASN A 297 8.99 -11.46 3.59
CA ASN A 297 8.21 -10.22 3.44
C ASN A 297 7.32 -10.01 4.67
N PRO A 298 7.84 -9.40 5.75
CA PRO A 298 7.03 -8.95 6.88
C PRO A 298 6.02 -7.87 6.46
N SER A 299 4.93 -7.75 7.21
CA SER A 299 4.06 -6.58 7.13
C SER A 299 4.81 -5.36 7.66
N VAL A 300 5.18 -4.42 6.80
CA VAL A 300 5.86 -3.18 7.21
C VAL A 300 4.87 -2.02 7.18
N SER A 301 4.74 -1.31 8.28
CA SER A 301 3.91 -0.10 8.37
C SER A 301 4.78 1.08 8.73
N VAL A 302 4.75 2.13 7.91
CA VAL A 302 5.55 3.33 8.09
C VAL A 302 4.68 4.47 8.60
N TYR A 303 5.16 5.18 9.61
CA TYR A 303 4.47 6.30 10.24
C TYR A 303 5.38 7.51 10.36
N GLY A 304 4.78 8.71 10.45
CA GLY A 304 5.48 9.92 10.83
C GLY A 304 6.09 10.73 9.67
N SER A 305 5.95 10.30 8.42
CA SER A 305 6.32 11.09 7.24
C SER A 305 5.50 10.68 6.02
N ASP A 306 4.92 11.66 5.32
CA ASP A 306 4.11 11.46 4.10
C ASP A 306 4.94 11.59 2.81
N LYS A 307 6.28 11.45 2.90
CA LYS A 307 7.15 11.49 1.72
C LYS A 307 6.86 10.30 0.80
N ARG A 308 6.53 10.60 -0.45
CA ARG A 308 6.27 9.61 -1.49
C ARG A 308 7.46 8.64 -1.67
N GLY A 309 7.18 7.34 -1.78
CA GLY A 309 8.20 6.29 -1.96
C GLY A 309 8.89 5.86 -0.67
N LEU A 310 8.70 6.58 0.46
CA LEU A 310 9.34 6.26 1.73
C LEU A 310 8.82 4.95 2.31
N SER A 311 7.50 4.72 2.20
CA SER A 311 6.84 3.53 2.73
C SER A 311 7.34 2.27 2.01
N GLU A 312 7.37 2.33 0.68
CA GLU A 312 7.81 1.25 -0.20
C GLU A 312 9.30 0.94 -0.02
N ALA A 313 10.15 1.97 -0.05
CA ALA A 313 11.59 1.79 0.16
C ALA A 313 11.89 1.23 1.57
N THR A 314 11.19 1.72 2.60
CA THR A 314 11.33 1.19 3.96
C THR A 314 10.86 -0.26 4.03
N ALA A 315 9.76 -0.61 3.38
CA ALA A 315 9.26 -1.98 3.33
C ALA A 315 10.28 -2.93 2.68
N ASP A 316 10.90 -2.53 1.57
CA ASP A 316 11.96 -3.29 0.89
C ASP A 316 13.18 -3.49 1.82
N ILE A 317 13.64 -2.43 2.49
CA ILE A 317 14.80 -2.48 3.40
C ILE A 317 14.52 -3.37 4.61
N VAL A 318 13.36 -3.23 5.23
CA VAL A 318 12.94 -4.02 6.39
C VAL A 318 12.79 -5.48 5.99
N SER A 319 12.16 -5.76 4.85
CA SER A 319 12.02 -7.14 4.34
C SER A 319 13.38 -7.78 4.10
N ALA A 320 14.29 -7.08 3.40
CA ALA A 320 15.65 -7.57 3.18
C ALA A 320 16.46 -7.72 4.48
N SER A 321 16.18 -6.93 5.52
CA SER A 321 16.81 -7.09 6.83
C SER A 321 16.26 -8.31 7.56
N VAL A 322 14.95 -8.53 7.52
CA VAL A 322 14.28 -9.67 8.17
C VAL A 322 14.65 -10.99 7.51
N SER A 323 14.72 -11.07 6.18
CA SER A 323 15.20 -12.27 5.49
C SER A 323 16.62 -12.66 5.89
N ARG A 324 17.49 -11.67 6.14
CA ARG A 324 18.91 -11.91 6.45
C ARG A 324 19.16 -12.17 7.94
N ASN A 325 18.44 -11.47 8.81
CA ASN A 325 18.78 -11.37 10.23
C ASN A 325 17.62 -11.73 11.16
N GLY A 326 16.47 -12.15 10.63
CA GLY A 326 15.24 -12.35 11.40
C GLY A 326 14.64 -11.03 11.90
N TYR A 327 13.65 -11.13 12.79
CA TYR A 327 12.94 -9.98 13.38
C TYR A 327 13.74 -9.27 14.49
N ASP A 328 15.05 -9.08 14.31
CA ASP A 328 15.91 -8.35 15.25
C ASP A 328 15.76 -6.82 15.05
N PRO A 329 15.16 -6.09 16.02
CA PRO A 329 14.97 -4.64 15.91
C PRO A 329 16.28 -3.87 15.72
N VAL A 330 17.39 -4.36 16.29
CA VAL A 330 18.70 -3.71 16.18
C VAL A 330 19.22 -3.78 14.75
N GLN A 331 19.11 -4.95 14.11
CA GLN A 331 19.57 -5.12 12.72
C GLN A 331 18.65 -4.39 11.72
N ILE A 332 17.35 -4.36 12.00
CA ILE A 332 16.38 -3.60 11.20
C ILE A 332 16.71 -2.10 11.26
N ALA A 333 16.86 -1.53 12.46
CA ALA A 333 17.23 -0.11 12.62
C ALA A 333 18.56 0.21 11.93
N LYS A 334 19.57 -0.67 12.07
CA LYS A 334 20.87 -0.50 11.42
C LYS A 334 20.79 -0.55 9.89
N SER A 335 19.88 -1.35 9.33
CA SER A 335 19.68 -1.44 7.88
C SER A 335 18.97 -0.19 7.34
N ILE A 336 17.95 0.29 8.06
CA ILE A 336 17.27 1.56 7.75
C ILE A 336 18.24 2.73 7.83
N ASN A 337 19.02 2.85 8.90
CA ASN A 337 19.98 3.94 9.06
C ASN A 337 21.06 3.92 7.97
N ARG A 338 21.53 2.74 7.53
CA ARG A 338 22.42 2.64 6.37
C ARG A 338 21.76 3.11 5.06
N ALA A 339 20.46 2.85 4.90
CA ALA A 339 19.72 3.33 3.75
C ALA A 339 19.52 4.85 3.78
N ILE A 340 19.35 5.44 4.97
CA ILE A 340 19.36 6.90 5.18
C ILE A 340 20.73 7.48 4.82
N ASP A 341 21.81 6.89 5.35
CA ASP A 341 23.19 7.36 5.11
C ASP A 341 23.61 7.29 3.65
N SER A 342 23.14 6.27 2.93
CA SER A 342 23.41 6.08 1.49
C SER A 342 22.53 6.94 0.58
N GLY A 343 21.56 7.69 1.14
CA GLY A 343 20.60 8.49 0.38
C GLY A 343 19.52 7.65 -0.33
N THR A 344 19.37 6.37 0.03
CA THR A 344 18.28 5.50 -0.44
C THR A 344 16.95 5.89 0.21
N LEU A 345 16.98 6.28 1.49
CA LEU A 345 15.86 6.91 2.20
C LEU A 345 16.18 8.38 2.42
N VAL A 346 15.31 9.29 1.97
CA VAL A 346 15.56 10.73 2.02
C VAL A 346 14.49 11.50 2.80
N GLY A 347 14.92 12.50 3.55
CA GLY A 347 14.05 13.41 4.29
C GLY A 347 13.43 12.87 5.55
N VAL A 348 14.08 11.88 6.16
CA VAL A 348 13.77 11.36 7.49
C VAL A 348 15.04 11.38 8.33
N GLU A 349 14.88 11.52 9.64
CA GLU A 349 15.95 11.39 10.62
C GLU A 349 16.30 9.91 10.85
N HIS A 350 17.50 9.66 11.40
CA HIS A 350 17.87 8.33 11.89
C HIS A 350 16.86 7.83 12.92
N ILE A 351 16.64 6.52 12.91
CA ILE A 351 15.74 5.85 13.84
C ILE A 351 16.51 5.04 14.88
N ASP A 352 15.95 4.94 16.08
CA ASP A 352 16.40 4.04 17.14
C ASP A 352 15.51 2.80 17.21
N THR A 353 15.92 1.78 17.96
CA THR A 353 15.10 0.56 18.15
C THR A 353 13.77 0.85 18.85
N SER A 354 13.68 1.94 19.63
CA SER A 354 12.43 2.43 20.24
C SER A 354 11.42 2.94 19.22
N ASP A 355 11.89 3.33 18.03
CA ASP A 355 11.05 3.78 16.92
C ASP A 355 10.58 2.61 16.05
N LEU A 356 10.86 1.37 16.48
CA LEU A 356 10.42 0.15 15.85
C LEU A 356 9.41 -0.57 16.75
N ASN A 357 8.32 -1.03 16.14
CA ASN A 357 7.36 -1.93 16.77
C ASN A 357 7.41 -3.29 16.06
N VAL A 358 8.32 -4.16 16.51
CA VAL A 358 8.52 -5.48 15.93
C VAL A 358 7.64 -6.50 16.65
N LYS A 359 6.73 -7.13 15.90
CA LYS A 359 5.86 -8.20 16.38
C LYS A 359 6.11 -9.44 15.54
N GLU A 360 7.12 -10.20 15.92
CA GLU A 360 7.56 -11.43 15.23
C GLU A 360 6.42 -12.46 15.09
N ASN A 361 5.61 -12.62 16.13
CA ASN A 361 4.50 -13.58 16.16
C ASN A 361 3.45 -13.35 15.06
N ILE A 362 3.24 -12.11 14.65
CA ILE A 362 2.35 -11.74 13.53
C ILE A 362 3.13 -11.23 12.32
N LYS A 363 4.46 -11.43 12.32
CA LYS A 363 5.35 -11.07 11.22
C LYS A 363 5.21 -9.62 10.78
N ALA A 364 5.06 -8.70 11.74
CA ALA A 364 4.83 -7.28 11.47
C ALA A 364 5.92 -6.39 12.07
N VAL A 365 6.26 -5.31 11.37
CA VAL A 365 7.22 -4.29 11.78
C VAL A 365 6.61 -2.90 11.54
N GLY A 366 6.32 -2.18 12.62
CA GLY A 366 6.02 -0.75 12.53
C GLY A 366 7.32 0.06 12.58
N VAL A 367 7.46 1.05 11.71
CA VAL A 367 8.59 1.99 11.68
C VAL A 367 8.06 3.40 11.84
N TYR A 368 8.53 4.12 12.86
CA TYR A 368 8.12 5.48 13.15
C TYR A 368 9.26 6.45 12.79
N TYR A 369 9.11 7.20 11.70
CA TYR A 369 10.09 8.21 11.33
C TYR A 369 9.79 9.56 11.96
N THR A 370 10.87 10.29 12.22
CA THR A 370 10.82 11.75 12.40
C THR A 370 11.19 12.41 11.07
N PRO A 371 10.39 13.33 10.51
CA PRO A 371 10.75 14.06 9.30
C PRO A 371 12.03 14.88 9.48
N ALA A 372 12.89 14.91 8.47
CA ALA A 372 14.06 15.78 8.50
C ALA A 372 13.64 17.26 8.50
N ALA A 373 14.21 18.05 9.41
CA ALA A 373 13.82 19.45 9.58
C ALA A 373 14.06 20.30 8.32
N ASN A 374 13.19 21.29 8.09
CA ASN A 374 13.33 22.31 7.04
C ASN A 374 13.45 21.76 5.61
N GLY A 375 12.79 20.63 5.31
CA GLY A 375 12.78 20.06 3.96
C GLY A 375 14.11 19.45 3.52
N ARG A 376 15.03 19.18 4.47
CA ARG A 376 16.30 18.53 4.19
C ARG A 376 16.07 17.14 3.58
N THR A 377 17.01 16.73 2.74
CA THR A 377 17.06 15.38 2.15
C THR A 377 17.86 14.40 3.00
N ALA A 378 18.67 14.92 3.93
CA ALA A 378 19.52 14.16 4.83
C ALA A 378 19.22 14.49 6.31
N PRO A 379 19.48 13.55 7.24
CA PRO A 379 19.26 13.74 8.66
C PRO A 379 20.11 14.88 9.25
N ILE A 380 19.67 15.42 10.39
CA ILE A 380 20.46 16.35 11.17
C ILE A 380 21.68 15.61 11.71
N TRP A 381 22.87 16.05 11.28
CA TRP A 381 24.11 15.54 11.83
C TRP A 381 24.20 15.85 13.33
N LYS A 382 23.97 14.83 14.16
CA LYS A 382 24.36 14.85 15.58
C LYS A 382 25.87 14.64 15.66
N LEU A 383 26.65 15.67 15.38
CA LEU A 383 28.08 15.63 15.66
C LEU A 383 28.28 15.52 17.18
N PRO A 384 29.16 14.63 17.68
CA PRO A 384 29.57 14.59 19.08
C PRO A 384 30.56 15.72 19.37
N ILE A 385 30.22 16.94 18.94
CA ILE A 385 31.06 18.11 19.09
C ILE A 385 30.20 19.14 19.82
N ASN A 386 30.48 19.28 21.11
CA ASN A 386 29.93 20.32 21.97
C ASN A 386 30.05 21.68 21.27
N SER A 387 28.98 22.49 21.30
CA SER A 387 28.93 23.84 20.69
C SER A 387 30.09 24.75 21.13
N GLN A 388 30.68 24.49 22.30
CA GLN A 388 31.88 25.17 22.78
C GLN A 388 33.11 24.98 21.88
N ILE A 389 33.24 23.89 21.11
CA ILE A 389 34.35 23.70 20.17
C ILE A 389 34.20 24.60 18.94
N PHE A 390 32.96 24.91 18.53
CA PHE A 390 32.71 25.89 17.48
C PHE A 390 32.96 27.33 17.95
N ASP A 391 32.75 27.64 19.23
CA ASP A 391 33.14 28.93 19.82
C ASP A 391 34.67 29.09 19.93
N VAL A 392 35.40 27.98 20.11
CA VAL A 392 36.88 27.96 20.09
C VAL A 392 37.42 28.09 18.66
N LEU A 393 36.81 27.41 17.67
CA LEU A 393 37.19 27.52 16.26
C LEU A 393 36.79 28.87 15.63
N GLY A 394 35.65 29.44 16.03
CA GLY A 394 35.19 30.78 15.64
C GLY A 394 36.12 31.89 16.15
N ASN A 395 36.78 31.68 17.29
CA ASN A 395 37.79 32.61 17.81
C ASN A 395 39.16 32.50 17.12
N ILE A 396 39.47 31.41 16.41
CA ILE A 396 40.72 31.27 15.65
C ILE A 396 40.73 32.14 14.39
N GLN A 397 39.57 32.44 13.78
CA GLN A 397 39.49 33.43 12.69
C GLN A 397 39.88 34.84 13.16
N THR A 398 39.59 35.19 14.42
CA THR A 398 39.99 36.47 15.01
C THR A 398 41.50 36.52 15.29
N ILE A 399 42.12 35.40 15.69
CA ILE A 399 43.58 35.32 15.93
C ILE A 399 44.37 35.46 14.62
N ILE A 400 43.91 34.85 13.52
CA ILE A 400 44.53 35.01 12.19
C ILE A 400 44.37 36.46 11.70
N GLY A 401 43.21 37.09 11.92
CA GLY A 401 42.97 38.50 11.62
C GLY A 401 43.90 39.45 12.41
N ILE A 402 44.08 39.20 13.71
CA ILE A 402 44.98 39.99 14.59
C ILE A 402 46.45 39.78 14.19
N LEU A 403 46.87 38.56 13.85
CA LEU A 403 48.21 38.26 13.34
C LEU A 403 48.49 38.94 12.00
N LEU A 404 47.51 38.97 11.08
CA LEU A 404 47.63 39.68 9.80
C LEU A 404 47.67 41.20 9.97
N ILE A 405 46.90 41.76 10.90
CA ILE A 405 46.96 43.19 11.26
C ILE A 405 48.31 43.53 11.91
N LEU A 406 48.82 42.70 12.81
CA LEU A 406 50.15 42.87 13.43
C LEU A 406 51.27 42.76 12.40
N LEU A 407 51.18 41.82 11.45
CA LEU A 407 52.12 41.67 10.32
C LEU A 407 52.05 42.89 9.38
N ALA A 408 50.86 43.42 9.10
CA ALA A 408 50.69 44.62 8.29
C ALA A 408 51.24 45.87 9.00
N LEU A 409 51.05 45.99 10.31
CA LEU A 409 51.63 47.06 11.13
C LEU A 409 53.17 46.95 11.22
N PHE A 410 53.71 45.73 11.35
CA PHE A 410 55.16 45.49 11.27
C PHE A 410 55.73 45.86 9.90
N ARG A 411 55.01 45.53 8.81
CA ARG A 411 55.40 45.88 7.44
C ARG A 411 55.36 47.40 7.21
N SER A 412 54.37 48.09 7.76
CA SER A 412 54.26 49.57 7.73
C SER A 412 55.41 50.26 8.49
N SER A 413 55.76 49.73 9.67
CA SER A 413 56.86 50.23 10.49
C SER A 413 58.23 50.00 9.83
N LEU A 414 58.46 48.81 9.26
CA LEU A 414 59.69 48.48 8.54
C LEU A 414 59.88 49.31 7.26
N ILE A 415 58.81 49.58 6.50
CA ILE A 415 58.88 50.41 5.28
C ILE A 415 59.13 51.89 5.63
N LYS A 416 58.53 52.42 6.71
CA LYS A 416 58.85 53.78 7.21
C LYS A 416 60.26 53.88 7.79
N SER A 417 60.80 52.81 8.37
CA SER A 417 62.19 52.76 8.86
C SER A 417 63.21 52.67 7.71
N PHE A 418 62.91 52.00 6.61
CA PHE A 418 63.79 51.92 5.44
C PHE A 418 63.74 53.17 4.54
N PHE A 419 62.60 53.87 4.46
CA PHE A 419 62.47 55.09 3.64
C PHE A 419 62.81 56.41 4.34
N ARG A 420 63.29 56.39 5.59
CA ARG A 420 63.74 57.60 6.31
C ARG A 420 65.26 57.80 6.32
N ARG A 421 66.00 57.05 5.51
CA ARG A 421 67.39 57.35 5.12
C ARG A 421 67.52 57.31 3.60
N ARG A 422 67.03 58.37 2.97
CA ARG A 422 67.80 59.09 1.96
C ARG A 422 67.90 60.53 2.41
#